data_AF-A0A2R6APE0-F1
#
_entry.id   AF-A0A2R6APE0-F1
#
_cell.length_a   1.000
_cell.length_b   1.000
_cell.length_c   1.000
_cell.angle_alpha   90.00
_cell.angle_beta   90.00
_cell.angle_gamma   90.00
#
_symmetry.space_group_name_H-M   'P 1'
#
loop_
_entity.id
_entity.type
_entity.pdbx_description
1 polymer ?
#
loop_
_entity_poly.entity_id
_entity_poly.type
_entity_poly.pdbx_seq_one_letter_code
_entity_poly.pdbx_strand_id
1 'polypeptide(L)' 'FTATLHLREGERRLRIDARPSDSIALALRTGSEIYADRSLLEHMVPRSSIKLPDKDEEEGKGFIPP' A
#
# COMPACT_ATOMS: atom_id res chain seq x y z
N PHE A 1 -14.17 -5.28 -2.98
CA PHE A 1 -12.91 -5.70 -2.34
C PHE A 1 -12.98 -5.37 -0.86
N THR A 2 -12.73 -6.34 0.00
CA THR A 2 -12.61 -6.16 1.46
C THR A 2 -11.15 -6.36 1.87
N ALA A 3 -10.75 -5.81 3.00
CA ALA A 3 -9.43 -6.04 3.57
C ALA A 3 -9.57 -6.33 5.07
N THR A 4 -8.62 -7.06 5.63
CA THR A 4 -8.60 -7.31 7.08
C THR A 4 -7.28 -6.83 7.64
N LEU A 5 -7.34 -6.00 8.67
CA LEU A 5 -6.17 -5.56 9.40
C LEU A 5 -5.83 -6.58 10.49
N HIS A 6 -4.58 -7.02 10.50
CA HIS A 6 -4.04 -7.91 11.52
C HIS A 6 -3.21 -7.09 12.51
N LEU A 7 -3.73 -6.89 13.71
CA LEU A 7 -3.07 -6.13 14.77
C LEU A 7 -2.50 -7.06 15.84
N ARG A 8 -1.38 -6.67 16.44
CA ARG A 8 -0.78 -7.32 17.59
C ARG A 8 -0.71 -6.35 18.77
N GLU A 9 -1.38 -6.70 19.87
CA GLU A 9 -1.32 -5.99 21.14
C GLU A 9 -0.73 -6.93 22.19
N GLY A 10 0.59 -6.87 22.38
CA GLY A 10 1.32 -7.87 23.17
C GLY A 10 1.15 -9.27 22.58
N GLU A 11 0.59 -10.19 23.37
CA GLU A 11 0.26 -11.57 22.94
C GLU A 11 -1.06 -11.67 22.17
N ARG A 12 -1.90 -10.62 22.19
CA ARG A 12 -3.21 -10.64 21.56
C ARG A 12 -3.10 -10.36 20.08
N ARG A 13 -3.79 -11.16 19.27
CA ARG A 13 -3.97 -10.94 17.83
C ARG A 13 -5.41 -10.55 17.54
N LEU A 14 -5.60 -9.42 16.87
CA LEU A 14 -6.91 -8.89 16.50
C LEU A 14 -7.05 -8.89 14.97
N ARG A 15 -8.24 -9.20 14.49
CA ARG A 15 -8.62 -9.13 13.07
C ARG A 15 -9.77 -8.15 12.95
N ILE A 16 -9.56 -7.08 12.20
CA ILE A 16 -10.55 -6.01 12.03
C ILE A 16 -10.87 -5.87 10.55
N ASP A 17 -12.16 -5.87 10.21
CA ASP A 17 -12.59 -5.57 8.84
C ASP A 17 -12.31 -4.10 8.52
N ALA A 18 -11.67 -3.85 7.38
CA ALA A 18 -11.23 -2.54 6.99
C ALA A 18 -11.35 -2.37 5.47
N ARG A 19 -11.52 -1.12 5.03
CA ARG A 19 -11.47 -0.83 3.60
C ARG A 19 -10.03 -0.99 3.10
N PRO A 20 -9.81 -1.47 1.87
CA PRO A 20 -8.47 -1.64 1.32
C PRO A 20 -7.59 -0.38 1.37
N SER A 21 -8.16 0.80 1.12
CA SER A 21 -7.45 2.09 1.18
C SER A 21 -6.84 2.36 2.56
N ASP A 22 -7.61 2.09 3.62
CA ASP A 22 -7.21 2.36 5.00
C ASP A 22 -6.13 1.36 5.45
N SER A 23 -6.27 0.08 5.06
CA SER A 23 -5.27 -0.96 5.32
C SER A 23 -3.93 -0.66 4.64
N ILE A 24 -3.95 -0.21 3.38
CA ILE A 24 -2.73 0.18 2.66
C ILE A 24 -2.07 1.38 3.33
N ALA A 25 -2.83 2.44 3.64
CA ALA A 25 -2.30 3.64 4.27
C ALA A 25 -1.65 3.35 5.64
N LEU A 26 -2.28 2.48 6.43
CA LEU A 26 -1.71 2.04 7.71
C LEU A 26 -0.44 1.23 7.51
N ALA A 27 -0.46 0.24 6.62
CA ALA A 27 0.71 -0.60 6.33
C ALA A 27 1.92 0.23 5.88
N LEU A 28 1.72 1.21 4.99
CA LEU A 28 2.78 2.12 4.55
C LEU A 28 3.30 3.00 5.70
N ARG A 29 2.41 3.52 6.56
CA ARG A 29 2.78 4.38 7.68
C ARG A 29 3.54 3.63 8.79
N THR A 30 3.28 2.35 8.98
CA THR A 30 3.92 1.52 10.01
C THR A 30 5.03 0.61 9.47
N GLY A 31 5.27 0.61 8.16
CA GLY A 31 6.21 -0.30 7.50
C GLY A 31 5.77 -1.77 7.59
N SER A 32 4.48 -2.04 7.72
CA SER A 32 3.93 -3.39 7.81
C SER A 32 3.74 -4.01 6.44
N GLU A 33 3.86 -5.34 6.37
CA GLU A 33 3.71 -6.09 5.14
C GLU A 33 2.25 -6.12 4.66
N ILE A 34 2.07 -6.09 3.34
CA ILE A 34 0.77 -6.19 2.68
C ILE A 34 0.67 -7.56 2.02
N TYR A 35 -0.39 -8.29 2.37
CA TYR A 35 -0.69 -9.59 1.79
C TYR A 35 -1.97 -9.50 0.96
N ALA A 36 -1.98 -10.17 -0.18
CA ALA A 36 -3.14 -10.32 -1.04
C ALA A 36 -3.43 -11.81 -1.25
N ASP A 37 -4.71 -12.17 -1.30
CA ASP A 37 -5.11 -13.54 -1.59
C ASP A 37 -4.70 -13.92 -3.03
N ARG A 38 -4.27 -15.16 -3.23
CA ARG A 38 -3.81 -15.64 -4.54
C ARG A 38 -4.92 -15.61 -5.60
N SER A 39 -6.18 -15.75 -5.19
CA SER A 39 -7.35 -15.62 -6.08
C SER A 39 -7.44 -14.24 -6.77
N LEU A 40 -6.82 -13.20 -6.19
CA LEU A 40 -6.82 -11.87 -6.79
C LEU A 40 -5.88 -11.74 -7.99
N LEU A 41 -4.95 -12.70 -8.20
CA LEU A 41 -3.95 -12.62 -9.26
C LEU A 41 -4.56 -12.41 -10.65
N GLU A 42 -5.71 -13.03 -10.94
CA GLU A 42 -6.40 -12.91 -12.24
C GLU A 42 -6.97 -11.51 -12.49
N HIS A 43 -7.13 -10.71 -11.43
CA HIS A 43 -7.66 -9.34 -11.48
C HIS A 43 -6.57 -8.28 -11.27
N MET A 44 -5.33 -8.69 -11.00
CA MET A 44 -4.22 -7.77 -10.77
C MET A 44 -3.66 -7.24 -12.08
N VAL A 45 -3.23 -5.97 -12.06
CA VAL A 45 -2.51 -5.39 -13.19
C VAL A 45 -1.16 -6.09 -13.32
N PRO A 46 -0.84 -6.70 -14.49
CA PRO A 46 0.44 -7.33 -14.71
C PRO A 46 1.57 -6.31 -14.54
N ARG A 47 2.65 -6.72 -13.89
CA ARG A 47 3.82 -5.85 -13.68
C ARG A 47 4.36 -5.29 -15.00
N SER A 48 4.25 -6.05 -16.09
CA SER A 48 4.63 -5.63 -17.45
C SER A 48 3.78 -4.49 -18.03
N SER A 49 2.58 -4.27 -17.50
CA SER A 49 1.66 -3.21 -17.95
C SER A 49 1.80 -1.91 -17.15
N ILE A 50 2.59 -1.91 -16.07
CA ILE A 50 2.82 -0.72 -15.24
C ILE A 50 4.00 0.05 -15.83
N LYS A 51 3.74 1.21 -16.44
CA LYS A 51 4.77 2.22 -16.70
C LYS A 51 4.94 3.02 -15.41
N LEU A 52 5.99 2.70 -14.65
CA LEU A 52 6.40 3.59 -13.58
C LEU A 52 7.02 4.84 -14.23
N PRO A 53 6.73 6.05 -13.72
CA PRO A 53 7.50 7.23 -14.13
C PRO A 53 8.97 6.99 -13.81
N ASP A 54 9.83 7.32 -14.76
CA ASP A 54 11.28 7.26 -14.56
C ASP A 54 11.66 8.20 -13.40
N LYS A 55 12.57 7.75 -12.56
CA LYS A 55 12.94 8.40 -11.29
C LYS A 55 13.77 9.69 -11.50
N ASP A 56 13.81 10.23 -12.72
CA ASP A 56 14.74 11.27 -13.14
C ASP A 56 14.05 12.63 -13.42
N GLU A 57 12.76 12.80 -13.11
CA GLU A 57 12.05 14.10 -13.23
C GLU A 57 11.63 14.68 -11.86
N GLU A 58 12.56 14.73 -10.89
CA GLU A 58 12.46 15.61 -9.70
C GLU A 58 13.79 16.31 -9.38
N GLU A 59 14.56 16.72 -10.38
CA GLU A 59 15.60 17.73 -10.19
C GLU A 59 15.29 18.99 -11.00
N GLY A 60 14.83 20.04 -10.30
CA GLY A 60 15.05 21.41 -10.76
C GLY A 60 13.83 22.18 -11.26
N LYS A 61 12.85 22.47 -10.37
CA LYS A 61 12.31 23.84 -10.28
C LYS A 61 12.13 24.22 -8.82
N GLY A 62 13.05 25.06 -8.33
CA GLY A 62 13.03 25.61 -6.99
C GLY A 62 11.69 26.26 -6.68
N PHE A 63 11.05 25.76 -5.63
CA PHE A 63 10.00 26.47 -4.94
C PHE A 63 10.67 27.50 -4.03
N ILE A 64 10.74 28.76 -4.48
CA ILE A 64 11.05 29.91 -3.63
C ILE A 64 9.69 30.49 -3.22
N PRO A 65 9.20 30.26 -1.98
CA PRO A 65 8.00 30.94 -1.52
C PRO A 65 8.29 32.43 -1.31
N PRO A 66 7.29 33.32 -1.53
CA PRO A 66 7.36 34.70 -1.06
C PRO A 66 7.32 34.77 0.49
#